data_AF-A0A5C5D1Y3-F1
#
_entry.id   AF-A0A5C5D1Y3-F1
#
_cell.length_a   1.000
_cell.length_b   1.000
_cell.length_c   1.000
_cell.angle_alpha   90.00
_cell.angle_beta   90.00
_cell.angle_gamma   90.00
#
_symmetry.space_group_name_H-M   'P 1'
#
loop_
_entity.id
_entity.type
_entity.pdbx_description
1 polymer ?
#
loop_
_entity_poly.entity_id
_entity_poly.type
_entity_poly.pdbx_seq_one_letter_code
_entity_poly.pdbx_strand_id
1 'polypeptide(L)'
;MPAADIDVMWTKLLKEDAGSRKMILEEIHELIRDGEIETAKGMLRTLIKVTCGFPAISNEVGRNSKSIMRMLSPDTDPGVKAFMAVVKAAERQSLKML
;
A
#
# COMPACT_ATOMS: atom_id res chain seq x y z
N MET A 1 -7.42 15.62 16.30
CA MET A 1 -6.70 16.18 15.13
C MET A 1 -7.51 15.85 13.89
N PRO A 2 -7.74 16.79 12.96
CA PRO A 2 -8.48 16.51 11.73
C PRO A 2 -7.67 15.54 10.85
N ALA A 3 -8.34 14.55 10.26
CA ALA A 3 -7.72 13.50 9.44
C ALA A 3 -6.88 14.05 8.25
N ALA A 4 -7.12 15.30 7.85
CA ALA A 4 -6.38 15.99 6.80
C ALA A 4 -4.90 16.27 7.16
N ASP A 5 -4.59 16.54 8.44
CA ASP A 5 -3.22 16.85 8.87
C ASP A 5 -2.33 15.59 8.90
N ILE A 6 -2.94 14.44 9.20
CA ILE A 6 -2.28 13.14 9.18
C ILE A 6 -1.94 12.75 7.74
N ASP A 7 -2.87 12.87 6.80
CA ASP A 7 -2.64 12.48 5.40
C ASP A 7 -1.49 13.28 4.74
N VAL A 8 -1.37 14.57 5.07
CA VAL A 8 -0.27 15.44 4.58
C VAL A 8 1.08 15.08 5.21
N MET A 9 1.12 14.85 6.53
CA MET A 9 2.35 14.47 7.24
C MET A 9 2.90 13.14 6.73
N TRP A 10 2.02 12.13 6.59
CA TRP A 10 2.36 10.82 6.07
C TRP A 10 2.82 10.87 4.61
N THR A 11 2.16 11.70 3.80
CA THR A 11 2.57 11.91 2.40
C THR A 11 3.99 12.44 2.29
N LYS A 12 4.35 13.42 3.13
CA LYS A 12 5.70 13.99 3.14
C LYS A 12 6.74 12.94 3.58
N LEU A 13 6.47 12.26 4.70
CA LEU A 13 7.36 11.27 5.29
C LEU A 13 7.69 10.13 4.31
N LEU A 14 6.66 9.57 3.66
CA LEU A 14 6.82 8.44 2.73
C LEU A 14 7.55 8.81 1.43
N LYS A 15 7.46 10.07 0.99
CA LYS A 15 8.18 10.54 -0.22
C LYS A 15 9.66 10.72 0.05
N GLU A 16 10.01 11.31 1.17
CA GLU A 16 11.38 11.77 1.43
C GLU A 16 12.27 10.67 2.04
N ASP A 17 11.71 9.74 2.82
CA ASP A 17 12.50 8.80 3.61
C ASP A 17 12.21 7.32 3.30
N ALA A 18 13.26 6.59 2.92
CA ALA A 18 13.19 5.15 2.68
C ALA A 18 13.04 4.35 3.97
N GLY A 19 13.55 4.85 5.11
CA GLY A 19 13.36 4.19 6.42
C GLY A 19 11.89 4.12 6.80
N SER A 20 11.18 5.24 6.63
CA SER A 20 9.75 5.36 6.88
C SER A 20 8.93 4.43 5.98
N ARG A 21 9.30 4.29 4.70
CA ARG A 21 8.64 3.31 3.81
C ARG A 21 8.80 1.88 4.31
N LYS A 22 9.99 1.51 4.82
CA LYS A 22 10.22 0.17 5.40
C LYS A 22 9.40 -0.06 6.66
N MET A 23 9.35 0.91 7.58
CA MET A 23 8.54 0.81 8.80
C MET A 23 7.05 0.62 8.47
N ILE A 24 6.52 1.34 7.47
CA ILE A 24 5.13 1.17 7.05
C ILE A 24 4.88 -0.20 6.40
N LEU A 25 5.85 -0.73 5.67
CA LEU A 25 5.75 -2.08 5.11
C LEU A 25 5.79 -3.16 6.20
N GLU A 26 6.61 -2.96 7.24
CA GLU A 26 6.65 -3.83 8.42
C GLU A 26 5.30 -3.83 9.15
N GLU A 27 4.74 -2.65 9.43
CA GLU A 27 3.40 -2.50 10.03
C GLU A 27 2.31 -3.19 9.18
N ILE A 28 2.33 -3.01 7.86
CA ILE A 28 1.40 -3.71 6.96
C ILE A 28 1.52 -5.23 7.10
N HIS A 29 2.74 -5.77 7.24
CA HIS A 29 2.92 -7.21 7.45
C HIS A 29 2.44 -7.69 8.83
N GLU A 30 2.58 -6.88 9.88
CA GLU A 30 2.05 -7.18 11.21
C GLU A 30 0.51 -7.23 11.19
N LEU A 31 -0.13 -6.21 10.61
CA LEU A 31 -1.59 -6.20 10.44
C LEU A 31 -2.10 -7.40 9.64
N ILE A 32 -1.40 -7.80 8.57
CA ILE A 32 -1.75 -9.00 7.80
C ILE A 32 -1.64 -10.27 8.65
N ARG A 33 -0.60 -10.35 9.50
CA ARG A 33 -0.38 -11.49 10.41
C ARG A 33 -1.47 -11.59 11.48
N ASP A 34 -1.89 -10.44 11.99
CA ASP A 34 -2.90 -10.34 13.05
C ASP A 34 -4.34 -10.45 12.52
N GLY A 35 -4.52 -10.46 11.19
CA GLY A 35 -5.82 -10.56 10.54
C GLY A 35 -6.55 -9.23 10.36
N GLU A 36 -5.88 -8.11 10.65
CA GLU A 36 -6.35 -6.73 10.50
C GLU A 36 -6.27 -6.27 9.02
N ILE A 37 -6.94 -7.03 8.15
CA ILE A 37 -6.83 -6.91 6.68
C ILE A 37 -7.35 -5.57 6.15
N GLU A 38 -8.42 -5.01 6.73
CA GLU A 38 -8.97 -3.73 6.26
C GLU A 38 -8.02 -2.57 6.53
N THR A 39 -7.38 -2.57 7.69
CA THR A 39 -6.35 -1.59 8.05
C THR A 39 -5.15 -1.72 7.12
N ALA A 40 -4.68 -2.96 6.88
CA ALA A 40 -3.58 -3.24 5.95
C ALA A 40 -3.88 -2.74 4.52
N LYS A 41 -5.11 -2.95 4.00
CA LYS A 41 -5.53 -2.44 2.69
C LYS A 41 -5.48 -0.92 2.62
N GLY A 42 -5.99 -0.24 3.65
CA GLY A 42 -5.98 1.22 3.73
C GLY A 42 -4.56 1.79 3.68
N MET A 43 -3.66 1.25 4.51
CA MET A 43 -2.25 1.64 4.53
C MET A 43 -1.55 1.38 3.21
N LEU A 44 -1.77 0.20 2.61
CA LEU A 44 -1.20 -0.16 1.31
C LEU A 44 -1.68 0.77 0.20
N ARG A 45 -2.96 1.16 0.22
CA ARG A 45 -3.54 2.12 -0.74
C ARG A 45 -2.83 3.47 -0.64
N THR A 46 -2.61 3.97 0.57
CA THR A 46 -1.91 5.25 0.80
C THR A 46 -0.45 5.16 0.36
N LEU A 47 0.26 4.10 0.75
CA LEU A 47 1.65 3.87 0.34
C LEU A 47 1.80 3.88 -1.18
N ILE A 48 0.96 3.13 -1.90
CA ILE A 48 0.98 3.08 -3.37
C ILE A 48 0.70 4.46 -3.95
N LYS A 49 -0.33 5.17 -3.47
CA LYS A 49 -0.71 6.49 -3.98
C LYS A 49 0.42 7.52 -3.83
N VAL A 50 1.15 7.46 -2.72
CA VAL A 50 2.18 8.44 -2.37
C VAL A 50 3.52 8.16 -3.06
N THR A 51 3.85 6.89 -3.30
CA THR A 51 5.19 6.47 -3.78
C THR A 51 5.24 6.21 -5.30
N CYS A 52 4.74 5.08 -5.75
CA CYS A 52 4.92 4.58 -7.12
C CYS A 52 3.67 4.67 -8.01
N GLY A 53 2.50 4.87 -7.40
CA GLY A 53 1.21 4.91 -8.09
C GLY A 53 0.70 3.53 -8.54
N PHE A 54 -0.62 3.45 -8.74
CA PHE A 54 -1.28 2.23 -9.21
C PHE A 54 -0.84 1.71 -10.59
N PRO A 55 -0.45 2.56 -11.58
CA PRO A 55 0.06 2.05 -12.85
C PRO A 55 1.32 1.18 -12.71
N ALA A 56 2.23 1.52 -11.80
CA ALA A 56 3.43 0.72 -11.54
C ALA A 56 3.07 -0.67 -11.01
N ILE A 57 2.15 -0.73 -10.05
CA ILE A 57 1.65 -2.00 -9.50
C ILE A 57 0.91 -2.81 -10.58
N SER A 58 0.06 -2.14 -11.38
CA SER A 58 -0.70 -2.74 -12.47
C SER A 58 0.20 -3.48 -13.47
N ASN A 59 1.28 -2.83 -13.89
CA ASN A 59 2.25 -3.40 -14.82
C ASN A 59 2.95 -4.63 -14.23
N GLU A 60 3.27 -4.61 -12.93
CA GLU A 60 3.99 -5.70 -12.28
C GLU A 60 3.10 -6.92 -11.99
N VAL A 61 1.85 -6.71 -11.55
CA VAL A 61 0.94 -7.82 -11.19
C VAL A 61 0.07 -8.30 -12.34
N GLY A 62 0.11 -7.63 -13.51
CA GLY A 62 -0.69 -7.99 -14.68
C GLY A 62 -2.20 -7.78 -14.48
N ARG A 63 -2.61 -6.83 -13.62
CA ARG A 63 -4.02 -6.48 -13.38
C ARG A 63 -4.21 -4.99 -13.53
N ASN A 64 -5.31 -4.57 -14.15
CA ASN A 64 -5.57 -3.14 -14.31
C ASN A 64 -5.68 -2.40 -12.96
N SER A 65 -5.28 -1.12 -12.97
CA SER A 65 -5.28 -0.25 -11.79
C SER A 65 -6.64 -0.17 -11.07
N LYS A 66 -7.77 -0.16 -11.81
CA LYS A 66 -9.11 -0.12 -11.20
C LYS A 66 -9.42 -1.36 -10.37
N SER A 67 -9.01 -2.53 -10.84
CA SER A 67 -9.15 -3.80 -10.14
C SER A 67 -8.33 -3.81 -8.85
N ILE A 68 -7.09 -3.32 -8.89
CA ILE A 68 -6.23 -3.18 -7.72
C ILE A 68 -6.83 -2.18 -6.72
N MET A 69 -7.31 -1.03 -7.18
CA MET A 69 -7.97 -0.05 -6.32
C MET A 69 -9.22 -0.63 -5.64
N ARG A 70 -10.02 -1.44 -6.34
CA ARG A 70 -11.19 -2.12 -5.75
C ARG A 70 -10.77 -3.18 -4.74
N MET A 71 -9.71 -3.93 -5.04
CA MET A 71 -9.12 -4.95 -4.17
C MET A 71 -8.70 -4.39 -2.80
N LEU A 72 -8.25 -3.13 -2.78
CA LEU A 72 -7.82 -2.42 -1.57
C LEU A 72 -8.92 -1.51 -0.99
N SER A 73 -10.19 -1.73 -1.34
CA SER A 73 -11.32 -1.05 -0.71
C SER A 73 -11.79 -1.83 0.53
N PRO A 74 -12.34 -1.14 1.56
CA PRO A 74 -12.79 -1.74 2.83
C PRO A 74 -13.79 -2.90 2.71
N ASP A 75 -14.65 -2.89 1.69
CA ASP A 75 -15.74 -3.87 1.57
C ASP A 75 -15.46 -4.97 0.52
N THR A 76 -14.24 -5.04 0.02
CA THR A 76 -13.85 -6.07 -0.96
C THR A 76 -13.01 -7.13 -0.27
N ASP A 77 -13.39 -8.41 -0.34
CA ASP A 77 -12.53 -9.51 0.09
C ASP A 77 -11.64 -10.00 -1.08
N PRO A 78 -10.34 -9.66 -1.11
CA PRO A 78 -9.46 -10.13 -2.14
C PRO A 78 -8.96 -11.53 -1.82
N GLY A 79 -8.99 -12.43 -2.81
CA GLY A 79 -8.33 -13.72 -2.67
C GLY A 79 -6.86 -13.53 -2.24
N VAL A 80 -6.43 -14.26 -1.20
CA VAL A 80 -5.12 -14.06 -0.53
C VAL A 80 -3.96 -14.00 -1.52
N LYS A 81 -3.94 -14.88 -2.53
CA LYS A 81 -2.90 -14.87 -3.58
C LYS A 81 -2.87 -13.56 -4.36
N ALA A 82 -4.03 -12.98 -4.66
CA ALA A 82 -4.15 -11.73 -5.37
C ALA A 82 -3.69 -10.55 -4.51
N PHE A 83 -4.12 -10.53 -3.25
CA PHE A 83 -3.72 -9.50 -2.29
C PHE A 83 -2.21 -9.52 -2.01
N MET A 84 -1.65 -10.68 -1.70
CA MET A 84 -0.21 -10.82 -1.44
C MET A 84 0.65 -10.49 -2.66
N ALA A 85 0.14 -10.69 -3.88
CA ALA A 85 0.84 -10.23 -5.09
C ALA A 85 0.93 -8.71 -5.16
N VAL A 86 -0.13 -7.99 -4.76
CA VAL A 86 -0.15 -6.53 -4.68
C VAL A 86 0.78 -6.03 -3.56
N VAL A 87 0.77 -6.66 -2.39
CA VAL A 87 1.68 -6.33 -1.26
C VAL A 87 3.14 -6.41 -1.70
N LYS A 88 3.55 -7.55 -2.28
CA LYS A 88 4.92 -7.76 -2.75
C LYS A 88 5.33 -6.79 -3.86
N ALA A 89 4.39 -6.43 -4.74
CA ALA A 89 4.65 -5.44 -5.79
C ALA A 89 4.81 -4.03 -5.20
N ALA A 90 3.97 -3.66 -4.24
CA ALA A 90 4.07 -2.38 -3.55
C ALA A 90 5.41 -2.25 -2.82
N GLU A 91 5.82 -3.26 -2.07
CA GLU A 91 7.13 -3.30 -1.40
C GLU A 91 8.28 -3.02 -2.38
N ARG A 92 8.36 -3.79 -3.48
CA ARG A 92 9.41 -3.60 -4.49
C ARG A 92 9.36 -2.23 -5.14
N GLN A 93 8.17 -1.75 -5.53
CA GLN A 93 8.03 -0.49 -6.26
C GLN A 93 8.26 0.73 -5.36
N SER A 94 7.82 0.67 -4.10
CA SER A 94 8.04 1.75 -3.13
C SER A 94 9.49 1.84 -2.65
N LEU A 95 10.25 0.75 -2.68
CA LEU A 95 11.68 0.75 -2.31
C LEU A 95 12.63 0.97 -3.49
N LYS A 96 12.19 0.77 -4.74
CA LYS A 96 12.96 1.05 -5.97
C LYS A 96 13.26 2.53 -6.22
N MET A 97 12.67 3.45 -5.48
CA MET A 97 12.97 4.90 -5.57
C MET A 97 14.35 5.27 -4.95
N LEU A 98 15.28 4.32 -4.90
CA LEU A 98 16.64 4.46 -4.37
C LEU A 98 17.65 4.44 -5.51
#